data_AF-A0A9Q3HGR7-F1
#
_entry.id   AF-A0A9Q3HGR7-F1
#
_cell.length_a   1.000
_cell.length_b   1.000
_cell.length_c   1.000
_cell.angle_alpha   90.00
_cell.angle_beta   90.00
_cell.angle_gamma   90.00
#
_symmetry.space_group_name_H-M   'P 1'
#
loop_
_entity.id
_entity.type
_entity.pdbx_description
1 polymer ?
#
loop_
_entity_poly.entity_id
_entity_poly.type
_entity_poly.pdbx_seq_one_letter_code
_entity_poly.pdbx_strand_id
1 'polypeptide(L)'
;MLSQQMLLDEHKSANTQRKMGLSEEIANELTNSTFHLISGINIATYCSVSMDDATALAEHWKRFRLSNQHLFPKQKSKLNHHFADHIPKLFQCWGPAQASAT
;
A
#
# COMPACT_ATOMS: atom_id res chain seq x y z
N MET A 1 -38.33 30.33 -22.77
CA MET A 1 -37.84 30.07 -21.39
C MET A 1 -37.35 28.63 -21.15
N LEU A 2 -37.46 27.69 -22.10
CA LEU A 2 -36.98 26.30 -21.96
C LEU A 2 -35.45 26.11 -22.05
N SER A 3 -34.72 27.06 -22.65
CA SER A 3 -33.29 26.91 -22.94
C SER A 3 -32.37 27.07 -21.72
N GLN A 4 -32.73 27.90 -20.74
CA GLN A 4 -31.91 28.07 -19.52
C GLN A 4 -32.04 26.89 -18.55
N GLN A 5 -33.22 26.26 -18.47
CA GLN A 5 -33.44 25.11 -17.59
C GLN A 5 -32.65 23.89 -18.06
N MET A 6 -32.59 23.64 -19.37
CA MET A 6 -31.77 22.59 -19.97
C MET A 6 -30.26 22.79 -19.71
N LEU A 7 -29.75 24.03 -19.84
CA LEU A 7 -28.35 24.33 -19.55
C LEU A 7 -28.01 24.17 -18.06
N LEU A 8 -28.95 24.51 -17.17
CA LEU A 8 -28.80 24.30 -15.72
C LEU A 8 -28.81 22.81 -15.36
N ASP A 9 -29.60 22.00 -16.06
CA ASP A 9 -29.68 20.56 -15.84
C ASP A 9 -28.46 19.82 -16.43
N GLU A 10 -27.90 20.28 -17.54
CA GLU A 10 -26.61 19.81 -18.07
C GLU A 10 -25.44 20.18 -17.15
N HIS A 11 -25.41 21.41 -16.61
CA HIS A 11 -24.39 21.81 -15.64
C HIS A 11 -24.52 21.06 -14.31
N LYS A 12 -25.74 20.76 -13.85
CA LYS A 12 -25.95 19.91 -12.68
C LYS A 12 -25.53 18.47 -12.96
N SER A 13 -25.85 17.91 -14.13
CA SER A 13 -25.45 16.57 -14.55
C SER A 13 -23.92 16.42 -14.65
N ALA A 14 -23.24 17.40 -15.25
CA ALA A 14 -21.77 17.44 -15.34
C ALA A 14 -21.10 17.61 -13.96
N ASN A 15 -21.73 18.34 -13.03
CA ASN A 15 -21.21 18.53 -11.67
C ASN A 15 -21.54 17.35 -10.72
N THR A 16 -22.63 16.62 -10.96
CA THR A 16 -22.97 15.37 -10.26
C THR A 16 -22.09 14.19 -10.72
N GLN A 17 -21.48 14.27 -11.91
CA GLN A 17 -20.47 13.31 -12.36
C GLN A 17 -19.06 13.53 -11.79
N ARG A 18 -18.82 14.58 -10.99
CA ARG A 18 -17.77 14.54 -9.95
C ARG A 18 -18.21 13.61 -8.82
N LYS A 19 -18.50 12.36 -9.16
CA LYS A 19 -18.50 11.24 -8.23
C LYS A 19 -17.21 11.33 -7.44
N MET A 20 -17.32 11.18 -6.12
CA MET A 20 -16.23 11.09 -5.16
C MET A 20 -15.35 9.84 -5.39
N GLY A 21 -14.85 9.64 -6.61
CA GLY A 21 -13.85 8.64 -6.94
C GLY A 21 -12.48 9.19 -6.57
N LEU A 22 -11.62 8.32 -6.05
CA LEU A 22 -10.19 8.59 -5.98
C LEU A 22 -9.69 8.88 -7.41
N SER A 23 -8.73 9.79 -7.56
CA SER A 23 -8.07 9.93 -8.85
C SER A 23 -7.45 8.59 -9.26
N GLU A 24 -7.37 8.32 -10.55
CA GLU A 24 -6.78 7.09 -11.07
C GLU A 24 -5.36 6.84 -10.52
N GLU A 25 -4.57 7.92 -10.41
CA GLU A 25 -3.25 7.90 -9.80
C GLU A 25 -3.29 7.41 -8.34
N ILE A 26 -4.18 7.97 -7.52
CA ILE A 26 -4.30 7.58 -6.11
C ILE A 26 -4.84 6.15 -5.97
N ALA A 27 -5.77 5.74 -6.84
CA ALA A 27 -6.27 4.38 -6.86
C ALA A 27 -5.17 3.36 -7.21
N ASN A 28 -4.38 3.65 -8.25
CA ASN A 28 -3.24 2.81 -8.63
C ASN A 28 -2.19 2.73 -7.51
N GLU A 29 -1.90 3.86 -6.87
CA GLU A 29 -0.92 3.90 -5.78
C GLU A 29 -1.41 3.14 -4.54
N LEU A 30 -2.71 3.22 -4.22
CA LEU A 30 -3.33 2.40 -3.18
C LEU A 30 -3.19 0.91 -3.49
N THR A 31 -3.53 0.48 -4.70
CA THR A 31 -3.40 -0.91 -5.12
C THR A 31 -1.94 -1.40 -5.03
N ASN A 32 -0.98 -0.61 -5.52
CA ASN A 32 0.45 -0.94 -5.43
C ASN A 32 0.94 -1.03 -3.99
N SER A 33 0.54 -0.07 -3.15
CA SER A 33 0.84 -0.06 -1.72
C SER A 33 0.30 -1.32 -1.03
N THR A 34 -0.97 -1.67 -1.28
CA THR A 34 -1.60 -2.86 -0.71
C THR A 34 -0.91 -4.15 -1.17
N PHE A 35 -0.56 -4.27 -2.45
CA PHE A 35 0.17 -5.42 -2.97
C PHE A 35 1.50 -5.61 -2.23
N HIS A 36 2.30 -4.55 -2.11
CA HIS A 36 3.59 -4.62 -1.43
C HIS A 36 3.47 -4.92 0.07
N LEU A 37 2.46 -4.39 0.74
CA LEU A 37 2.19 -4.72 2.13
C LEU A 37 1.88 -6.21 2.31
N ILE A 38 0.96 -6.75 1.51
CA ILE A 38 0.54 -8.15 1.60
C ILE A 38 1.71 -9.08 1.27
N SER A 39 2.47 -8.81 0.20
CA SER A 39 3.64 -9.61 -0.15
C SER A 39 4.70 -9.62 0.95
N GLY A 40 4.97 -8.46 1.56
CA GLY A 40 5.89 -8.37 2.70
C GLY A 40 5.40 -9.17 3.90
N ILE A 41 4.12 -9.06 4.26
CA ILE A 41 3.54 -9.86 5.35
C ILE A 41 3.65 -11.36 5.06
N ASN A 42 3.29 -11.79 3.86
CA ASN A 42 3.34 -13.20 3.48
C ASN A 42 4.74 -13.80 3.66
N ILE A 43 5.78 -13.08 3.20
CA ILE A 43 7.17 -13.50 3.39
C ILE A 43 7.54 -13.53 4.88
N ALA A 44 7.17 -12.48 5.62
CA ALA A 44 7.46 -12.36 7.05
C ALA A 44 6.79 -13.46 7.91
N THR A 45 5.72 -14.07 7.42
CA THR A 45 4.97 -15.13 8.13
C THR A 45 5.23 -16.53 7.60
N TYR A 46 6.07 -16.71 6.58
CA TYR A 46 6.28 -18.02 5.97
C TYR A 46 7.24 -18.89 6.81
N CYS A 47 6.94 -20.20 6.92
CA CYS A 47 7.71 -21.12 7.76
C CYS A 47 9.09 -21.49 7.21
N SER A 48 9.37 -21.18 5.94
CA SER A 48 10.64 -21.45 5.27
C SER A 48 10.98 -20.25 4.40
N VAL A 49 12.11 -19.59 4.60
CA VAL A 49 12.42 -18.33 3.92
C VAL A 49 13.86 -18.42 3.40
N SER A 50 14.04 -18.15 2.11
CA SER A 50 15.35 -18.08 1.47
C SER A 50 16.00 -16.71 1.65
N MET A 51 17.28 -16.59 1.28
CA MET A 51 17.98 -15.30 1.25
C MET A 51 17.34 -14.32 0.24
N ASP A 52 16.82 -14.85 -0.86
CA ASP A 52 16.12 -14.06 -1.88
C ASP A 52 14.81 -13.52 -1.32
N ASP A 53 14.09 -14.32 -0.53
CA ASP A 53 12.87 -13.87 0.14
C ASP A 53 13.15 -12.77 1.18
N ALA A 54 14.25 -12.86 1.93
CA ALA A 54 14.64 -11.78 2.85
C ALA A 54 14.92 -10.47 2.10
N THR A 55 15.51 -10.56 0.91
CA THR A 55 15.76 -9.41 0.03
C THR A 55 14.44 -8.87 -0.53
N ALA A 56 13.55 -9.75 -0.98
CA ALA A 56 12.22 -9.39 -1.47
C ALA A 56 11.35 -8.75 -0.39
N LEU A 57 11.44 -9.22 0.86
CA LEU A 57 10.77 -8.61 2.02
C LEU A 57 11.21 -7.15 2.19
N ALA A 58 12.53 -6.90 2.20
CA ALA A 58 13.07 -5.55 2.32
C ALA A 58 12.61 -4.65 1.16
N GLU A 59 12.58 -5.19 -0.07
CA GLU A 59 12.11 -4.44 -1.24
C GLU A 59 10.61 -4.09 -1.15
N HIS A 60 9.76 -5.08 -0.87
CA HIS A 60 8.32 -4.87 -0.73
C HIS A 60 8.01 -3.87 0.38
N TRP A 61 8.70 -3.96 1.52
CA TRP A 61 8.51 -3.01 2.61
C TRP A 61 8.94 -1.59 2.23
N LYS A 62 10.05 -1.44 1.51
CA LYS A 62 10.53 -0.16 1.00
C LYS A 62 9.51 0.47 0.04
N ARG A 63 8.96 -0.30 -0.90
CA ARG A 63 7.99 0.19 -1.88
C ARG A 63 6.67 0.58 -1.21
N PHE A 64 6.13 -0.27 -0.33
CA PHE A 64 4.96 0.06 0.49
C PHE A 64 5.14 1.40 1.21
N ARG A 65 6.31 1.63 1.82
CA ARG A 65 6.59 2.89 2.52
C ARG A 65 6.56 4.11 1.60
N LEU A 66 7.20 4.02 0.44
CA LEU A 66 7.23 5.11 -0.53
C LEU A 66 5.80 5.47 -0.98
N SER A 67 5.01 4.45 -1.32
CA SER A 67 3.59 4.63 -1.68
C SER A 67 2.79 5.25 -0.54
N ASN A 68 2.98 4.79 0.70
CA ASN A 68 2.26 5.31 1.86
C ASN A 68 2.62 6.78 2.18
N GLN A 69 3.87 7.18 1.95
CA GLN A 69 4.29 8.60 2.07
C GLN A 69 3.68 9.48 0.98
N HIS A 70 3.53 8.94 -0.24
CA HIS A 70 2.87 9.65 -1.34
C HIS A 70 1.36 9.80 -1.09
N LEU A 71 0.70 8.72 -0.65
CA LEU A 71 -0.74 8.70 -0.36
C LEU A 71 -1.13 9.57 0.84
N PHE A 72 -0.29 9.59 1.88
CA PHE A 72 -0.57 10.30 3.13
C PHE A 72 0.58 11.22 3.57
N PRO A 73 0.90 12.27 2.80
CA PRO A 73 2.09 13.11 3.01
C PRO A 73 2.07 13.88 4.33
N LYS A 74 0.89 14.09 4.91
CA LYS A 74 0.71 14.76 6.22
C LYS A 74 0.88 13.80 7.40
N GLN A 75 0.80 12.49 7.16
CA GLN A 75 1.00 11.50 8.20
C GLN A 75 2.49 11.27 8.39
N LYS A 76 3.00 11.61 9.57
CA LYS A 76 4.32 11.18 10.02
C LYS A 76 4.24 9.70 10.42
N SER A 77 4.12 8.82 9.43
CA SER A 77 4.24 7.38 9.66
C SER A 77 5.67 7.09 10.12
N LYS A 78 5.83 6.76 11.41
CA LYS A 78 7.11 6.24 11.91
C LYS A 78 7.22 4.82 11.39
N LEU A 79 8.37 4.53 10.77
CA LEU A 79 8.66 3.22 10.21
C LEU A 79 8.41 2.15 11.28
N ASN A 80 7.69 1.09 10.94
CA ASN A 80 7.81 -0.13 11.71
C ASN A 80 9.22 -0.70 11.42
N HIS A 81 10.19 -0.21 12.19
CA HIS A 81 11.61 -0.56 12.06
C HIS A 81 11.84 -2.06 12.28
N HIS A 82 10.94 -2.75 13.00
CA HIS A 82 10.99 -4.21 13.09
C HIS A 82 10.76 -4.86 11.73
N PHE A 83 9.73 -4.46 11.00
CA PHE A 83 9.45 -5.02 9.67
C PHE A 83 10.47 -4.60 8.60
N ALA A 84 11.01 -3.38 8.69
CA ALA A 84 11.91 -2.85 7.68
C ALA A 84 13.35 -3.33 7.84
N ASP A 85 13.83 -3.40 9.08
CA ASP A 85 15.26 -3.59 9.36
C ASP A 85 15.51 -4.89 10.11
N HIS A 86 14.70 -5.20 11.12
CA HIS A 86 14.96 -6.36 11.97
C HIS A 86 14.53 -7.68 11.33
N ILE A 87 13.29 -7.83 10.87
CA ILE A 87 12.78 -9.10 10.33
C ILE A 87 13.62 -9.61 9.14
N PRO A 88 13.94 -8.79 8.13
CA PRO A 88 14.81 -9.24 7.04
C PRO A 88 16.19 -9.70 7.54
N LYS A 89 16.78 -8.96 8.47
CA LYS A 89 18.08 -9.30 9.04
C LYS A 89 18.03 -10.56 9.90
N LEU A 90 16.95 -10.74 10.67
CA LEU A 90 16.71 -11.95 11.46
C LEU A 90 16.60 -13.16 10.52
N PHE A 91 15.89 -13.03 9.40
CA PHE A 91 15.81 -14.09 8.39
C PHE A 91 17.16 -14.43 7.77
N GLN A 92 17.97 -13.43 7.44
CA GLN A 92 19.31 -13.65 6.90
C GLN A 92 20.25 -14.35 7.90
N CYS A 93 20.11 -14.07 9.20
CA CYS A 93 21.00 -14.62 10.22
C CYS A 93 20.55 -15.98 10.77
N TRP A 94 19.24 -16.19 10.92
CA TRP A 94 18.68 -17.33 11.67
C TRP A 94 17.54 -18.06 10.94
N GLY A 95 17.12 -17.58 9.76
CA GLY A 95 15.94 -18.08 9.08
C GLY A 95 14.62 -17.60 9.72
N PRO A 96 13.47 -18.10 9.25
CA PRO A 96 12.17 -17.77 9.83
C PRO A 96 12.08 -18.27 11.28
N ALA A 97 11.45 -17.48 12.14
CA ALA A 97 11.10 -17.94 13.48
C ALA A 97 10.14 -19.13 13.36
N GLN A 98 10.47 -20.26 13.98
CA GLN A 98 9.53 -21.36 14.10
C GLN A 98 8.29 -20.85 14.85
N ALA A 99 7.12 -20.95 14.22
CA ALA A 99 5.88 -20.76 14.93
C ALA A 99 5.76 -21.89 15.96
N SER A 100 6.14 -21.64 17.22
CA SER A 100 5.69 -22.51 18.30
C SER A 100 4.19 -22.25 18.46
N ALA A 101 3.37 -23.08 17.83
CA ALA A 101 1.97 -23.19 18.19
C ALA A 101 1.94 -23.74 19.64
N THR A 102 1.81 -22.83 20.61
CA THR A 102 1.40 -23.13 21.98
C THR A 102 -0.07 -22.81 22.13
#